data_AF-A0A844FH02-F1
#
_entry.id   AF-A0A844FH02-F1
#
_cell.length_a   1.000
_cell.length_b   1.000
_cell.length_c   1.000
_cell.angle_alpha   90.00
_cell.angle_beta   90.00
_cell.angle_gamma   90.00
#
_symmetry.space_group_name_H-M   'P 1'
#
loop_
_entity.id
_entity.type
_entity.pdbx_description
1 polymer ?
#
loop_
_entity_poly.entity_id
_entity_poly.type
_entity_poly.pdbx_seq_one_letter_code
_entity_poly.pdbx_strand_id
1 'polypeptide(L)'
;MKIYILNKVLEFENNVESIEEIFEEVNNIIAISNYTLSHFEIDGDEVYNNFYGYFFKNIDTIEEVKVITKNIKDITKEILFSNIEYLEEAIFEVEVLANEFYKEPSKKTWSELVNLLEGIRWLMDTFYVVDMSDELKYIVTSYETWNLYAKDIYSLKDIMEGIGGIFENDDIAFPPEILSDEILPLFKDMKDKLDTLVDRNIDKSKLN
;
A
#
# COMPACT_ATOMS: atom_id res chain seq x y z
N MET A 1 31.16 14.79 6.03
CA MET A 1 30.17 14.02 5.26
C MET A 1 29.17 14.97 4.65
N LYS A 2 28.78 14.75 3.39
CA LYS A 2 27.73 15.53 2.71
C LYS A 2 26.44 14.75 2.63
N ILE A 3 25.32 15.39 2.94
CA ILE A 3 23.99 14.80 2.85
C ILE A 3 23.15 15.59 1.85
N TYR A 4 22.73 14.90 0.80
CA TYR A 4 21.92 15.44 -0.28
C TYR A 4 20.47 15.03 -0.04
N ILE A 5 19.58 16.00 0.11
CA ILE A 5 18.15 15.76 0.31
C ILE A 5 17.33 16.81 -0.43
N LEU A 6 16.44 16.36 -1.31
CA LEU A 6 15.69 17.24 -2.22
C LEU A 6 16.66 18.19 -2.95
N ASN A 7 16.49 19.51 -2.79
CA ASN A 7 17.36 20.54 -3.38
C ASN A 7 18.36 21.14 -2.38
N LYS A 8 18.64 20.43 -1.27
CA LYS A 8 19.55 20.88 -0.21
C LYS A 8 20.77 19.97 -0.12
N VAL A 9 21.89 20.59 0.27
CA VAL A 9 23.12 19.90 0.66
C VAL A 9 23.43 20.34 2.08
N LEU A 10 23.54 19.38 2.99
CA LEU A 10 23.92 19.58 4.38
C LEU A 10 25.32 19.01 4.59
N GLU A 11 26.10 19.63 5.46
CA GLU A 11 27.44 19.15 5.82
C GLU A 11 27.51 18.87 7.31
N PHE A 12 27.97 17.67 7.65
CA PHE A 12 28.15 17.20 9.02
C PHE A 12 29.56 16.67 9.22
N GLU A 13 30.02 16.69 10.46
CA GLU A 13 31.24 15.98 10.84
C GLU A 13 31.01 14.46 10.84
N ASN A 14 32.06 13.71 10.53
CA ASN A 14 32.05 12.25 10.53
C ASN A 14 32.27 11.74 11.97
N ASN A 15 31.29 11.96 12.84
CA ASN A 15 31.35 11.47 14.21
C ASN A 15 29.99 10.98 14.68
N VAL A 16 30.00 10.13 15.71
CA VAL A 16 28.78 9.49 16.24
C VAL A 16 27.80 10.51 16.82
N GLU A 17 28.28 11.62 17.36
CA GLU A 17 27.45 12.67 17.96
C GLU A 17 26.57 13.38 16.91
N SER A 18 27.07 13.50 15.68
CA SER A 18 26.33 14.08 14.55
C SER A 18 25.21 13.18 14.01
N ILE A 19 25.19 11.87 14.34
CA ILE A 19 24.19 10.94 13.78
C ILE A 19 22.76 11.34 14.16
N GLU A 20 22.54 11.76 15.41
CA GLU A 20 21.21 12.16 15.88
C GLU A 20 20.74 13.44 15.15
N GLU A 21 21.64 14.42 15.03
CA GLU A 21 21.38 15.68 14.32
C GLU A 21 21.04 15.45 12.84
N ILE A 22 21.73 14.50 12.19
CA ILE A 22 21.46 14.10 10.80
C ILE A 22 20.02 13.61 10.63
N PHE A 23 19.60 12.66 11.48
CA PHE A 23 18.24 12.12 11.38
C PHE A 23 17.20 13.17 11.75
N GLU A 24 17.47 14.04 12.72
CA GLU A 24 16.58 15.14 13.08
C GLU A 24 16.41 16.12 11.91
N GLU A 25 17.49 16.56 11.27
CA GLU A 25 17.43 17.47 10.10
C GLU A 25 16.75 16.82 8.89
N VAL A 26 17.05 15.55 8.60
CA VAL A 26 16.36 14.80 7.53
C VAL A 26 14.86 14.71 7.82
N ASN A 27 14.48 14.35 9.05
CA ASN A 27 13.07 14.28 9.44
C ASN A 27 12.39 15.65 9.39
N ASN A 28 13.05 16.73 9.82
CA ASN A 28 12.52 18.09 9.77
C ASN A 28 12.27 18.54 8.32
N ILE A 29 13.21 18.27 7.41
CA ILE A 29 13.07 18.58 5.98
C ILE A 29 11.92 17.79 5.36
N ILE A 30 11.80 16.50 5.70
CA ILE A 30 10.73 15.63 5.22
C ILE A 30 9.37 16.08 5.76
N ALA A 31 9.27 16.37 7.07
CA ALA A 31 8.03 16.70 7.76
C ALA A 31 7.34 17.98 7.25
N ILE A 32 8.11 18.93 6.71
CA ILE A 32 7.57 20.15 6.09
C ILE A 32 7.38 20.03 4.57
N SER A 33 7.60 18.85 4.01
CA SER A 33 7.50 18.55 2.58
C SER A 33 6.38 17.54 2.30
N ASN A 34 6.01 17.36 1.03
CA ASN A 34 5.06 16.32 0.61
C ASN A 34 5.78 15.03 0.17
N TYR A 35 6.95 14.78 0.75
CA TYR A 35 7.77 13.61 0.47
C TYR A 35 7.88 12.73 1.72
N THR A 36 8.16 11.46 1.53
CA THR A 36 8.56 10.53 2.59
C THR A 36 9.91 9.90 2.27
N LEU A 37 10.63 9.45 3.30
CA LEU A 37 11.88 8.71 3.13
C LEU A 37 11.59 7.36 2.48
N SER A 38 12.27 7.06 1.38
CA SER A 38 12.31 5.71 0.81
C SER A 38 13.48 4.93 1.38
N HIS A 39 14.70 5.45 1.19
CA HIS A 39 15.94 4.82 1.61
C HIS A 39 17.08 5.83 1.58
N PHE A 40 18.24 5.44 2.09
CA PHE A 40 19.48 6.19 1.92
C PHE A 40 20.36 5.50 0.88
N GLU A 41 21.03 6.26 0.03
CA GLU A 41 22.15 5.78 -0.79
C GLU A 41 23.42 6.35 -0.17
N ILE A 42 24.28 5.50 0.39
CA ILE A 42 25.46 5.92 1.16
C ILE A 42 26.70 5.44 0.39
N ASP A 43 27.49 6.38 -0.12
CA ASP A 43 28.65 6.12 -1.00
C ASP A 43 28.34 5.18 -2.19
N GLY A 44 27.09 5.22 -2.67
CA GLY A 44 26.57 4.39 -3.75
C GLY A 44 25.85 3.10 -3.32
N ASP A 45 25.88 2.76 -2.02
CA ASP A 45 25.17 1.59 -1.49
C ASP A 45 23.76 1.94 -0.99
N GLU A 46 22.74 1.24 -1.49
CA GLU A 46 21.35 1.43 -1.06
C GLU A 46 21.08 0.76 0.29
N VAL A 47 20.69 1.55 1.28
CA VAL A 47 20.34 1.13 2.64
C VAL A 47 18.86 1.41 2.88
N TYR A 48 18.06 0.35 2.98
CA TYR A 48 16.60 0.41 3.11
C TYR A 48 16.09 0.36 4.55
N ASN A 49 16.92 -0.05 5.51
CA ASN A 49 16.53 -0.29 6.88
C ASN A 49 17.74 -0.30 7.83
N ASN A 50 17.48 -0.23 9.14
CA ASN A 50 18.50 -0.10 10.18
C ASN A 50 19.51 1.05 9.90
N PHE A 51 19.00 2.20 9.48
CA PHE A 51 19.81 3.35 9.09
C PHE A 51 20.79 3.74 10.20
N TYR A 52 20.31 3.87 11.43
CA TYR A 52 21.16 4.24 12.56
C TYR A 52 22.33 3.27 12.76
N GLY A 53 22.08 1.96 12.68
CA GLY A 53 23.12 0.95 12.80
C GLY A 53 24.14 1.02 11.67
N TYR A 54 23.71 1.33 10.45
CA TYR A 54 24.61 1.52 9.32
C TYR A 54 25.50 2.76 9.52
N PHE A 55 24.91 3.91 9.86
CA PHE A 55 25.66 5.13 10.15
C PHE A 55 26.64 4.89 11.29
N PHE A 56 26.18 4.38 12.43
CA PHE A 56 27.01 4.13 13.61
C PHE A 56 28.24 3.27 13.30
N LYS A 57 28.09 2.25 12.44
CA LYS A 57 29.18 1.35 12.08
C LYS A 57 30.19 1.97 11.11
N ASN A 58 29.74 2.87 10.23
CA ASN A 58 30.53 3.34 9.09
C ASN A 58 30.85 4.84 9.12
N ILE A 59 30.38 5.59 10.13
CA ILE A 59 30.38 7.07 10.17
C ILE A 59 31.74 7.70 9.87
N ASP A 60 32.83 7.10 10.36
CA ASP A 60 34.19 7.60 10.18
C ASP A 60 34.62 7.64 8.70
N THR A 61 33.97 6.86 7.84
CA THR A 61 34.32 6.70 6.43
C THR A 61 33.30 7.26 5.45
N ILE A 62 32.08 7.60 5.89
CA ILE A 62 31.03 8.02 4.97
C ILE A 62 31.38 9.37 4.32
N GLU A 63 31.44 9.42 2.99
CA GLU A 63 31.73 10.67 2.28
C GLU A 63 30.43 11.36 1.85
N GLU A 64 29.55 10.62 1.18
CA GLU A 64 28.32 11.10 0.57
C GLU A 64 27.11 10.25 0.97
N VAL A 65 26.02 10.93 1.32
CA VAL A 65 24.71 10.32 1.58
C VAL A 65 23.68 11.02 0.71
N LYS A 66 22.91 10.27 -0.08
CA LYS A 66 21.71 10.77 -0.74
C LYS A 66 20.48 10.22 -0.03
N VAL A 67 19.61 11.11 0.37
CA VAL A 67 18.32 10.77 0.96
C VAL A 67 17.31 10.64 -0.17
N ILE A 68 16.97 9.39 -0.51
CA ILE A 68 16.04 9.11 -1.58
C ILE A 68 14.63 9.22 -1.01
N THR A 69 13.87 10.18 -1.54
CA THR A 69 12.51 10.45 -1.09
C THR A 69 11.49 10.15 -2.19
N LYS A 70 10.27 9.79 -1.78
CA LYS A 70 9.14 9.59 -2.69
C LYS A 70 8.04 10.59 -2.38
N ASN A 71 7.41 11.12 -3.42
CA ASN A 71 6.29 12.03 -3.27
C ASN A 71 5.05 11.25 -2.78
N ILE A 72 4.38 11.76 -1.74
CA ILE A 72 3.20 11.11 -1.14
C ILE A 72 2.08 10.93 -2.18
N LYS A 73 1.88 11.90 -3.08
CA LYS A 73 0.92 11.81 -4.17
C LYS A 73 1.21 10.63 -5.10
N ASP A 74 2.48 10.46 -5.47
CA ASP A 74 2.89 9.38 -6.36
C ASP A 74 2.71 8.01 -5.66
N ILE A 75 3.02 7.91 -4.37
CA ILE A 75 2.76 6.70 -3.55
C ILE A 75 1.26 6.40 -3.46
N THR A 76 0.42 7.39 -3.15
CA THR A 76 -1.03 7.23 -3.08
C THR A 76 -1.59 6.76 -4.42
N LYS A 77 -1.05 7.26 -5.53
CA LYS A 77 -1.43 6.82 -6.88
C LYS A 77 -0.97 5.38 -7.17
N GLU A 78 0.25 5.00 -6.78
CA GLU A 78 0.78 3.63 -6.88
C GLU A 78 -0.09 2.62 -6.10
N ILE A 79 -0.54 2.99 -4.90
CA ILE A 79 -1.44 2.16 -4.08
C ILE A 79 -2.77 1.95 -4.81
N LEU A 80 -3.38 3.02 -5.33
CA LEU A 80 -4.65 2.88 -6.05
C LEU A 80 -4.54 2.02 -7.30
N PHE A 81 -3.43 2.10 -8.04
CA PHE A 81 -3.18 1.20 -9.15
C PHE A 81 -3.03 -0.25 -8.71
N SER A 82 -2.28 -0.50 -7.64
CA SER A 82 -2.12 -1.84 -7.08
C SER A 82 -3.47 -2.42 -6.63
N ASN A 83 -4.36 -1.59 -6.06
CA ASN A 83 -5.70 -2.01 -5.66
C ASN A 83 -6.57 -2.41 -6.87
N ILE A 84 -6.44 -1.68 -7.99
CA ILE A 84 -7.17 -2.01 -9.22
C ILE A 84 -6.65 -3.32 -9.82
N GLU A 85 -5.32 -3.49 -9.90
CA GLU A 85 -4.69 -4.73 -10.40
C GLU A 85 -5.09 -5.94 -9.55
N TYR A 86 -5.07 -5.79 -8.22
CA TYR A 86 -5.56 -6.83 -7.31
C TYR A 86 -7.03 -7.19 -7.59
N LEU A 87 -7.92 -6.20 -7.72
CA LEU A 87 -9.34 -6.48 -8.00
C LEU A 87 -9.54 -7.17 -9.36
N GLU A 88 -8.74 -6.82 -10.37
CA GLU A 88 -8.77 -7.47 -11.69
C GLU A 88 -8.49 -8.97 -11.60
N GLU A 89 -7.45 -9.36 -10.85
CA GLU A 89 -7.08 -10.75 -10.63
C GLU A 89 -8.09 -11.46 -9.72
N ALA A 90 -8.44 -10.83 -8.60
CA ALA A 90 -9.29 -11.40 -7.57
C ALA A 90 -10.73 -11.69 -8.07
N ILE A 91 -11.26 -10.90 -9.01
CA ILE A 91 -12.58 -11.18 -9.62
C ILE A 91 -12.62 -12.58 -10.25
N PHE A 92 -11.56 -12.97 -10.97
CA PHE A 92 -11.48 -14.30 -11.57
C PHE A 92 -11.29 -15.38 -10.50
N GLU A 93 -10.43 -15.12 -9.52
CA GLU A 93 -10.15 -16.06 -8.43
C GLU A 93 -11.40 -16.35 -7.59
N VAL A 94 -12.19 -15.33 -7.25
CA VAL A 94 -13.44 -15.48 -6.50
C VAL A 94 -14.45 -16.31 -7.28
N GLU A 95 -14.56 -16.12 -8.60
CA GLU A 95 -15.44 -16.93 -9.45
C GLU A 95 -15.03 -18.41 -9.46
N VAL A 96 -13.73 -18.69 -9.55
CA VAL A 96 -13.21 -20.07 -9.46
C VAL A 96 -13.47 -20.65 -8.08
N LEU A 97 -13.20 -19.89 -7.02
CA LEU A 97 -13.33 -20.32 -5.64
C LEU A 97 -14.78 -20.66 -5.28
N ALA A 98 -15.74 -19.81 -5.67
CA ALA A 98 -17.16 -20.06 -5.48
C ALA A 98 -17.59 -21.40 -6.11
N ASN A 99 -17.15 -21.65 -7.35
CA ASN A 99 -17.44 -22.90 -8.07
C ASN A 99 -16.81 -24.14 -7.43
N GLU A 100 -15.69 -24.02 -6.72
CA GLU A 100 -15.08 -25.11 -5.95
C GLU A 100 -15.86 -25.40 -4.67
N PHE A 101 -16.28 -24.36 -3.94
CA PHE A 101 -17.09 -24.51 -2.72
C PHE A 101 -18.50 -25.07 -3.01
N TYR A 102 -19.09 -24.81 -4.17
CA TYR A 102 -20.35 -25.44 -4.60
C TYR A 102 -20.25 -26.96 -4.81
N LYS A 103 -19.04 -27.50 -4.95
CA LYS A 103 -18.79 -28.93 -5.16
C LYS A 103 -18.38 -29.57 -3.83
N GLU A 104 -17.08 -29.80 -3.67
CA GLU A 104 -16.47 -30.34 -2.47
C GLU A 104 -15.12 -29.63 -2.31
N PRO A 105 -15.00 -28.67 -1.37
CA PRO A 105 -13.81 -27.86 -1.24
C PRO A 105 -12.62 -28.71 -0.78
N SER A 106 -11.52 -28.61 -1.51
CA SER A 106 -10.26 -29.28 -1.17
C SER A 106 -9.49 -28.48 -0.12
N LYS A 107 -8.43 -29.07 0.46
CA LYS A 107 -7.48 -28.31 1.29
C LYS A 107 -6.88 -27.10 0.55
N LYS A 108 -6.68 -27.22 -0.77
CA LYS A 108 -6.21 -26.10 -1.60
C LYS A 108 -7.27 -25.00 -1.64
N THR A 109 -8.52 -25.36 -1.90
CA THR A 109 -9.67 -24.43 -1.92
C THR A 109 -9.74 -23.60 -0.62
N TRP A 110 -9.57 -24.25 0.53
CA TRP A 110 -9.50 -23.55 1.82
C TRP A 110 -8.28 -22.62 1.95
N SER A 111 -7.11 -23.00 1.43
CA SER A 111 -5.94 -22.13 1.41
C SER A 111 -6.14 -20.90 0.53
N GLU A 112 -6.78 -21.06 -0.63
CA GLU A 112 -7.09 -19.91 -1.51
C GLU A 112 -8.13 -18.99 -0.89
N LEU A 113 -9.08 -19.51 -0.12
CA LEU A 113 -9.97 -18.67 0.68
C LEU A 113 -9.19 -17.82 1.68
N VAL A 114 -8.21 -18.40 2.39
CA VAL A 114 -7.36 -17.63 3.31
C VAL A 114 -6.58 -16.54 2.57
N ASN A 115 -5.98 -16.86 1.42
CA ASN A 115 -5.27 -15.87 0.59
C ASN A 115 -6.20 -14.72 0.16
N LEU A 116 -7.43 -15.03 -0.28
CA LEU A 116 -8.43 -14.03 -0.63
C LEU A 116 -8.79 -13.13 0.56
N LEU A 117 -8.99 -13.70 1.75
CA LEU A 117 -9.31 -12.94 2.96
C LEU A 117 -8.15 -12.02 3.39
N GLU A 118 -6.90 -12.46 3.21
CA GLU A 118 -5.71 -11.62 3.42
C GLU A 118 -5.63 -10.47 2.41
N GLY A 119 -5.91 -10.75 1.13
CA GLY A 119 -5.98 -9.74 0.07
C GLY A 119 -7.08 -8.71 0.31
N ILE A 120 -8.26 -9.14 0.76
CA ILE A 120 -9.36 -8.25 1.19
C ILE A 120 -8.90 -7.34 2.33
N ARG A 121 -8.23 -7.88 3.34
CA ARG A 121 -7.70 -7.08 4.44
C ARG A 121 -6.71 -6.02 3.95
N TRP A 122 -5.77 -6.41 3.08
CA TRP A 122 -4.82 -5.48 2.48
C TRP A 122 -5.52 -4.37 1.69
N LEU A 123 -6.57 -4.71 0.92
CA LEU A 123 -7.37 -3.73 0.18
C LEU A 123 -8.06 -2.71 1.11
N MET A 124 -8.57 -3.16 2.25
CA MET A 124 -9.15 -2.27 3.27
C MET A 124 -8.09 -1.40 3.95
N ASP A 125 -6.96 -1.97 4.35
CA ASP A 125 -5.87 -1.26 5.02
C ASP A 125 -5.31 -0.16 4.12
N THR A 126 -5.09 -0.47 2.84
CA THR A 126 -4.61 0.51 1.85
C THR A 126 -5.63 1.59 1.52
N PHE A 127 -6.93 1.27 1.51
CA PHE A 127 -7.98 2.29 1.40
C PHE A 127 -7.84 3.34 2.50
N TYR A 128 -7.68 2.93 3.77
CA TYR A 128 -7.56 3.88 4.88
C TYR A 128 -6.31 4.78 4.74
N VAL A 129 -5.18 4.22 4.29
CA VAL A 129 -3.97 5.01 4.01
C VAL A 129 -4.23 6.07 2.95
N VAL A 130 -4.96 5.72 1.89
CA VAL A 130 -5.30 6.64 0.80
C VAL A 130 -6.33 7.69 1.24
N ASP A 131 -7.38 7.28 1.96
CA ASP A 131 -8.47 8.15 2.41
C ASP A 131 -7.97 9.23 3.39
N MET A 132 -6.99 8.89 4.22
CA MET A 132 -6.34 9.83 5.16
C MET A 132 -5.30 10.74 4.48
N SER A 133 -4.98 10.54 3.20
CA SER A 133 -3.97 11.32 2.49
C SER A 133 -4.54 12.66 2.04
N ASP A 134 -3.89 13.77 2.44
CA ASP A 134 -4.20 15.11 1.95
C ASP A 134 -4.00 15.25 0.43
N GLU A 135 -3.25 14.33 -0.19
CA GLU A 135 -2.98 14.32 -1.63
C GLU A 135 -4.12 13.72 -2.46
N LEU A 136 -5.10 13.07 -1.83
CA LEU A 136 -6.23 12.41 -2.51
C LEU A 136 -6.93 13.36 -3.50
N LYS A 137 -7.13 14.63 -3.11
CA LYS A 137 -7.79 15.67 -3.93
C LYS A 137 -7.14 15.92 -5.29
N TYR A 138 -5.86 15.56 -5.43
CA TYR A 138 -5.10 15.76 -6.66
C TYR A 138 -4.97 14.49 -7.50
N ILE A 139 -5.57 13.39 -7.03
CA ILE A 139 -5.48 12.06 -7.64
C ILE A 139 -6.84 11.63 -8.16
N VAL A 140 -7.89 11.75 -7.34
CA VAL A 140 -9.23 11.33 -7.73
C VAL A 140 -9.93 12.37 -8.59
N THR A 141 -10.62 11.90 -9.63
CA THR A 141 -11.44 12.74 -10.51
C THR A 141 -12.76 13.17 -9.89
N SER A 142 -13.26 12.43 -8.89
CA SER A 142 -14.58 12.63 -8.27
C SER A 142 -14.60 12.17 -6.81
N TYR A 143 -14.81 13.10 -5.88
CA TYR A 143 -15.02 12.78 -4.47
C TYR A 143 -16.32 12.03 -4.21
N GLU A 144 -17.36 12.27 -5.03
CA GLU A 144 -18.62 11.53 -4.92
C GLU A 144 -18.39 10.05 -5.23
N THR A 145 -17.67 9.75 -6.31
CA THR A 145 -17.34 8.38 -6.70
C THR A 145 -16.38 7.73 -5.70
N TRP A 146 -15.45 8.49 -5.12
CA TRP A 146 -14.60 8.02 -4.03
C TRP A 146 -15.42 7.61 -2.81
N ASN A 147 -16.39 8.42 -2.41
CA ASN A 147 -17.26 8.09 -1.27
C ASN A 147 -18.14 6.86 -1.53
N LEU A 148 -18.52 6.60 -2.79
CA LEU A 148 -19.19 5.35 -3.15
C LEU A 148 -18.24 4.15 -3.02
N TYR A 149 -16.98 4.28 -3.45
CA TYR A 149 -15.96 3.24 -3.22
C TYR A 149 -15.69 3.00 -1.73
N ALA A 150 -15.65 4.07 -0.92
CA ALA A 150 -15.54 3.96 0.54
C ALA A 150 -16.70 3.16 1.15
N LYS A 151 -17.93 3.37 0.65
CA LYS A 151 -19.10 2.58 1.06
C LYS A 151 -18.95 1.10 0.72
N ASP A 152 -18.37 0.78 -0.42
CA ASP A 152 -18.09 -0.61 -0.80
C ASP A 152 -17.06 -1.24 0.14
N ILE A 153 -16.03 -0.50 0.53
CA ILE A 153 -15.04 -0.96 1.53
C ILE A 153 -15.70 -1.27 2.88
N TYR A 154 -16.63 -0.43 3.35
CA TYR A 154 -17.39 -0.73 4.57
C TYR A 154 -18.29 -1.96 4.40
N SER A 155 -18.89 -2.14 3.23
CA SER A 155 -19.68 -3.35 2.93
C SER A 155 -18.79 -4.60 2.95
N LEU A 156 -17.57 -4.51 2.42
CA LEU A 156 -16.59 -5.59 2.45
C LEU A 156 -16.17 -5.93 3.87
N LYS A 157 -16.01 -4.93 4.73
CA LYS A 157 -15.76 -5.13 6.16
C LYS A 157 -16.89 -5.88 6.85
N ASP A 158 -18.15 -5.50 6.59
CA ASP A 158 -19.32 -6.19 7.16
C ASP A 158 -19.37 -7.66 6.72
N ILE A 159 -19.06 -7.94 5.45
CA ILE A 159 -18.93 -9.31 4.92
C ILE A 159 -17.83 -10.08 5.68
N MET A 160 -16.65 -9.48 5.87
CA MET A 160 -15.53 -10.10 6.58
C MET A 160 -15.87 -10.43 8.04
N GLU A 161 -16.58 -9.54 8.74
CA GLU A 161 -17.08 -9.80 10.09
C GLU A 161 -18.09 -10.97 10.09
N GLY A 162 -18.99 -11.02 9.11
CA GLY A 162 -19.92 -12.13 8.91
C GLY A 162 -19.21 -13.47 8.67
N ILE A 163 -18.17 -13.48 7.83
CA ILE A 163 -17.34 -14.66 7.58
C ILE A 163 -16.66 -15.13 8.87
N GLY A 164 -16.13 -14.21 9.69
CA GLY A 164 -15.51 -14.53 10.97
C GLY A 164 -16.42 -15.36 11.88
N GLY A 165 -17.72 -15.02 11.94
CA GLY A 165 -18.72 -15.75 12.73
C GLY A 165 -19.00 -17.17 12.23
N ILE A 166 -18.73 -17.49 10.96
CA ILE A 166 -18.90 -18.85 10.40
C ILE A 166 -17.87 -19.80 11.01
N PHE A 167 -16.65 -19.31 11.23
CA PHE A 167 -15.54 -20.12 11.74
C PHE A 167 -15.58 -20.38 13.25
N GLU A 168 -16.58 -19.86 13.97
CA GLU A 168 -16.74 -20.04 15.42
C GLU A 168 -17.35 -21.39 15.82
N ASN A 169 -17.85 -22.19 14.87
CA ASN A 169 -18.50 -23.50 15.10
C ASN A 169 -17.65 -24.65 14.53
N ASP A 170 -17.73 -25.86 15.09
CA ASP A 170 -16.85 -26.98 14.67
C ASP A 170 -17.27 -27.72 13.37
N ASP A 171 -18.52 -27.57 12.92
CA ASP A 171 -19.06 -28.19 11.68
C ASP A 171 -19.12 -27.15 10.53
N ILE A 172 -17.95 -26.65 10.11
CA ILE A 172 -17.86 -25.51 9.19
C ILE A 172 -18.11 -25.95 7.74
N ALA A 173 -19.25 -25.55 7.20
CA ALA A 173 -19.45 -25.41 5.76
C ALA A 173 -19.41 -23.92 5.42
N PHE A 174 -18.45 -23.52 4.56
CA PHE A 174 -18.40 -22.15 4.05
C PHE A 174 -19.47 -21.98 2.96
N PRO A 175 -20.40 -21.01 3.07
CA PRO A 175 -21.42 -20.76 2.06
C PRO A 175 -20.81 -20.17 0.76
N PRO A 176 -20.88 -20.88 -0.38
CA PRO A 176 -20.37 -20.36 -1.65
C PRO A 176 -21.05 -19.06 -2.09
N GLU A 177 -22.28 -18.80 -1.64
CA GLU A 177 -23.06 -17.59 -1.95
C GLU A 177 -22.37 -16.31 -1.48
N ILE A 178 -21.60 -16.36 -0.38
CA ILE A 178 -20.82 -15.20 0.08
C ILE A 178 -19.79 -14.80 -0.99
N LEU A 179 -19.21 -15.77 -1.70
CA LEU A 179 -18.28 -15.49 -2.79
C LEU A 179 -19.03 -15.03 -4.05
N SER A 180 -20.07 -15.76 -4.47
CA SER A 180 -20.72 -15.50 -5.76
C SER A 180 -21.66 -14.30 -5.77
N ASP A 181 -22.39 -14.08 -4.68
CA ASP A 181 -23.52 -13.14 -4.62
C ASP A 181 -23.17 -11.87 -3.84
N GLU A 182 -22.14 -11.92 -2.98
CA GLU A 182 -21.70 -10.79 -2.16
C GLU A 182 -20.34 -10.24 -2.61
N ILE A 183 -19.26 -11.03 -2.52
CA ILE A 183 -17.89 -10.57 -2.81
C ILE A 183 -17.70 -10.29 -4.30
N LEU A 184 -18.08 -11.21 -5.18
CA LEU A 184 -17.84 -11.07 -6.63
C LEU A 184 -18.53 -9.83 -7.25
N PRO A 185 -19.82 -9.55 -6.98
CA PRO A 185 -20.46 -8.34 -7.49
C PRO A 185 -19.83 -7.07 -6.89
N LEU A 186 -19.49 -7.09 -5.60
CA LEU A 186 -18.86 -5.96 -4.92
C LEU A 186 -17.49 -5.65 -5.52
N PHE A 187 -16.65 -6.65 -5.77
CA PHE A 187 -15.34 -6.46 -6.40
C PHE A 187 -15.42 -5.86 -7.80
N LYS A 188 -16.39 -6.30 -8.61
CA LYS A 188 -16.63 -5.73 -9.94
C LYS A 188 -17.01 -4.25 -9.84
N ASP A 189 -17.93 -3.93 -8.94
CA ASP A 189 -18.42 -2.57 -8.73
C ASP A 189 -17.32 -1.65 -8.14
N MET A 190 -16.49 -2.16 -7.24
CA MET A 190 -15.31 -1.48 -6.70
C MET A 190 -14.29 -1.17 -7.80
N LYS A 191 -13.95 -2.17 -8.62
CA LYS A 191 -13.00 -2.03 -9.73
C LYS A 191 -13.49 -0.96 -10.71
N ASP A 192 -14.75 -1.04 -11.13
CA ASP A 192 -15.34 -0.08 -12.07
C ASP A 192 -15.28 1.35 -11.51
N LYS A 193 -15.55 1.56 -10.22
CA LYS A 193 -15.38 2.87 -9.59
C LYS A 193 -13.94 3.36 -9.62
N LEU A 194 -12.99 2.53 -9.18
CA LEU A 194 -11.57 2.89 -9.18
C LEU A 194 -11.04 3.22 -10.59
N ASP A 195 -11.50 2.50 -11.61
CA ASP A 195 -11.16 2.77 -13.01
C ASP A 195 -11.63 4.14 -13.50
N THR A 196 -12.75 4.64 -13.00
CA THR A 196 -13.20 6.00 -13.31
C THR A 196 -12.49 7.08 -12.49
N LEU A 197 -11.93 6.71 -11.34
CA LEU A 197 -11.33 7.62 -10.38
C LEU A 197 -9.89 7.97 -10.71
N VAL A 198 -9.13 7.06 -11.30
CA VAL A 198 -7.69 7.21 -11.50
C VAL A 198 -7.31 7.04 -12.96
N ASP A 199 -6.71 8.06 -13.55
CA ASP A 199 -6.16 7.95 -14.90
C ASP A 199 -4.89 7.06 -14.88
N ARG A 200 -5.03 5.85 -15.42
CA ARG A 200 -3.95 4.88 -15.62
C ARG A 200 -2.94 5.30 -16.69
N ASN A 201 -3.19 6.39 -17.43
CA ASN A 201 -2.16 6.97 -18.29
C ASN A 201 -1.02 7.49 -17.42
N ILE A 202 0.06 6.70 -17.38
CA ILE A 202 1.34 7.10 -16.82
C ILE A 202 1.73 8.42 -17.46
N ASP A 203 1.96 9.45 -16.66
CA ASP A 203 2.58 10.68 -17.12
C ASP A 203 4.03 10.33 -17.49
N LYS A 204 4.21 9.86 -18.74
CA LYS A 204 5.49 9.46 -19.33
C LYS A 204 6.53 10.59 -19.31
N SER A 205 6.15 11.80 -18.90
CA SER A 205 7.07 12.92 -18.68
C SER A 205 7.97 12.76 -17.45
N LYS A 206 7.67 11.85 -16.51
CA LYS A 206 8.48 11.61 -15.29
C LYS A 206 9.51 10.47 -15.39
N LEU A 207 9.64 9.82 -16.54
CA LEU A 207 10.59 8.71 -16.77
C LEU A 207 11.89 9.14 -17.50
N ASN A 208 12.18 10.45 -17.59
CA ASN A 208 13.42 10.99 -18.16
C ASN A 208 14.07 12.00 -17.23
#